data_AF-A0A2D7BB29-F1
#
_entry.id   AF-A0A2D7BB29-F1
#
_cell.length_a   1.000
_cell.length_b   1.000
_cell.length_c   1.000
_cell.angle_alpha   90.00
_cell.angle_beta   90.00
_cell.angle_gamma   90.00
#
_symmetry.space_group_name_H-M   'P 1'
#
loop_
_entity.id
_entity.type
_entity.pdbx_description
1 polymer ?
#
loop_
_entity_poly.entity_id
_entity_poly.type
_entity_poly.pdbx_seq_one_letter_code
_entity_poly.pdbx_strand_id
1 'polypeptide(L)'
;MLRAGLILVILLGLGALGIAQLQVAPKISTLESDLSAANDARYSAEDAQRQAETAQRNAEEEAETLRGDLTDANDKLKGAMQFGAMQKARGDELDSELTSTKSELIEAQRDIQAWVGLGVTPQFVITMKDRLNDAHEEIAAISSEKEVLIRQLDQIKYELSRFVGPNQKVVMRDGIEGSILSVDTDWGFVVINVGEQDGVRENGELMVSRGGKLVGKVQISSVENDRSVANVMPGWLQADIKVGDEVLY
;
A
#
# COMPACT_ATOMS: atom_id res chain seq x y z
N MET A 1 100.08 116.28 -33.20
CA MET A 1 99.88 114.97 -32.53
C MET A 1 98.42 114.67 -32.16
N LEU A 2 97.51 115.66 -32.02
CA LEU A 2 96.08 115.42 -31.73
C LEU A 2 95.30 114.67 -32.82
N ARG A 3 95.68 114.77 -34.11
CA ARG A 3 94.95 114.12 -35.21
C ARG A 3 95.12 112.59 -35.26
N ALA A 4 96.24 112.05 -34.77
CA ALA A 4 96.50 110.61 -34.75
C ALA A 4 95.72 109.89 -33.62
N GLY A 5 95.57 110.53 -32.46
CA GLY A 5 94.79 109.98 -31.33
C GLY A 5 93.29 109.91 -31.61
N LEU A 6 92.73 110.89 -32.34
CA LEU A 6 91.33 110.91 -32.75
C LEU A 6 90.99 109.79 -33.74
N ILE A 7 91.89 109.53 -34.69
CA ILE A 7 91.76 108.41 -35.64
C ILE A 7 91.82 107.06 -34.93
N LEU A 8 92.69 106.92 -33.93
CA LEU A 8 92.81 105.68 -33.15
C LEU A 8 91.55 105.39 -32.32
N VAL A 9 90.95 106.41 -31.69
CA VAL A 9 89.70 106.26 -30.92
C VAL A 9 88.51 105.93 -31.83
N ILE A 10 88.44 106.52 -33.03
CA ILE A 10 87.42 106.19 -34.02
C ILE A 10 87.60 104.75 -34.54
N LEU A 11 88.84 104.32 -34.80
CA LEU A 11 89.13 102.94 -35.23
C LEU A 11 88.87 101.91 -34.11
N LEU A 12 89.15 102.25 -32.86
CA LEU A 12 88.80 101.40 -31.71
C LEU A 12 87.29 101.37 -31.46
N GLY A 13 86.59 102.49 -31.65
CA GLY A 13 85.12 102.56 -31.61
C GLY A 13 84.46 101.76 -32.75
N LEU A 14 85.01 101.83 -33.97
CA LEU A 14 84.59 101.02 -35.11
C LEU A 14 84.96 99.54 -34.93
N GLY A 15 86.07 99.23 -34.26
CA GLY A 15 86.45 97.87 -33.89
C GLY A 15 85.56 97.28 -32.80
N ALA A 16 85.19 98.07 -31.79
CA ALA A 16 84.23 97.68 -30.76
C ALA A 16 82.81 97.52 -31.32
N LEU A 17 82.37 98.43 -32.20
CA LEU A 17 81.13 98.29 -32.96
C LEU A 17 81.18 97.10 -33.91
N GLY A 18 82.31 96.85 -34.56
CA GLY A 18 82.55 95.71 -35.44
C GLY A 18 82.51 94.38 -34.69
N ILE A 19 83.11 94.28 -33.50
CA ILE A 19 83.04 93.07 -32.64
C ILE A 19 81.61 92.89 -32.09
N ALA A 20 80.95 93.98 -31.68
CA ALA A 20 79.55 93.95 -31.22
C ALA A 20 78.58 93.49 -32.34
N GLN A 21 78.75 93.99 -33.57
CA GLN A 21 77.93 93.60 -34.73
C GLN A 21 78.30 92.23 -35.31
N LEU A 22 79.59 91.90 -35.46
CA LEU A 22 80.02 90.68 -36.15
C LEU A 22 80.10 89.44 -35.25
N GLN A 23 80.30 89.60 -33.94
CA GLN A 23 80.43 88.45 -33.04
C GLN A 23 79.34 88.39 -31.96
N VAL A 24 78.91 89.53 -31.41
CA VAL A 24 77.95 89.55 -30.29
C VAL A 24 76.50 89.48 -30.80
N ALA A 25 76.13 90.27 -31.81
CA ALA A 25 74.78 90.24 -32.40
C ALA A 25 74.37 88.86 -32.96
N PRO A 26 75.19 88.13 -33.74
CA PRO A 26 74.82 86.78 -34.18
C PRO A 26 74.75 85.79 -33.02
N LYS A 27 75.61 85.92 -31.99
CA LYS A 27 75.55 85.06 -30.80
C LYS A 27 74.30 85.29 -29.96
N ILE A 28 73.86 86.53 -29.80
CA ILE A 28 72.61 86.88 -29.11
C ILE A 28 71.41 86.35 -29.92
N SER A 29 71.43 86.53 -31.24
CA SER A 29 70.38 86.01 -32.14
C SER A 29 70.30 84.48 -32.12
N THR A 30 71.44 83.76 -32.11
CA THR A 30 71.44 82.30 -31.92
C THR A 30 70.96 81.91 -30.54
N LEU A 31 71.33 82.65 -29.48
CA LEU A 31 70.85 82.37 -28.13
C LEU A 31 69.33 82.58 -28.01
N GLU A 32 68.79 83.63 -28.62
CA GLU A 32 67.35 83.90 -28.69
C GLU A 32 66.61 82.81 -29.47
N SER A 33 67.18 82.36 -30.60
CA SER A 33 66.65 81.25 -31.39
C SER A 33 66.67 79.93 -30.63
N ASP A 34 67.78 79.62 -29.96
CA ASP A 34 67.94 78.40 -29.15
C ASP A 34 67.04 78.43 -27.91
N LEU A 35 66.89 79.60 -27.28
CA LEU A 35 65.96 79.80 -26.16
C LEU A 35 64.50 79.63 -26.63
N SER A 36 64.14 80.14 -27.81
CA SER A 36 62.81 79.96 -28.39
C SER A 36 62.56 78.48 -28.71
N ALA A 37 63.49 77.82 -29.39
CA ALA A 37 63.39 76.40 -29.72
C ALA A 37 63.34 75.51 -28.47
N ALA A 38 64.10 75.85 -27.43
CA ALA A 38 64.06 75.16 -26.14
C ALA A 38 62.73 75.38 -25.40
N ASN A 39 62.17 76.59 -25.45
CA ASN A 39 60.84 76.86 -24.89
C ASN A 39 59.74 76.10 -25.65
N ASP A 40 59.77 76.11 -26.98
CA ASP A 40 58.81 75.38 -27.81
C ASP A 40 58.89 73.86 -27.57
N ALA A 41 60.11 73.32 -27.48
CA ALA A 41 60.34 71.92 -27.12
C ALA A 41 59.82 71.61 -25.71
N ARG A 42 60.02 72.53 -24.75
CA ARG A 42 59.51 72.37 -23.38
C ARG A 42 57.98 72.39 -23.36
N TYR A 43 57.34 73.32 -24.08
CA TYR A 43 55.88 73.37 -24.20
C TYR A 43 55.31 72.10 -24.85
N SER A 44 55.93 71.62 -25.92
CA SER A 44 55.53 70.37 -26.57
C SER A 44 55.72 69.15 -25.65
N ALA A 45 56.81 69.09 -24.89
CA ALA A 45 57.05 68.03 -23.93
C ALA A 45 56.05 68.08 -22.75
N GLU A 46 55.75 69.26 -22.22
CA GLU A 46 54.74 69.46 -21.18
C GLU A 46 53.35 69.05 -21.68
N ASP A 47 52.99 69.36 -22.93
CA ASP A 47 51.71 68.96 -23.52
C ASP A 47 51.63 67.44 -23.74
N ALA A 48 52.69 66.83 -24.28
CA ALA A 48 52.79 65.38 -24.43
C ALA A 48 52.72 64.65 -23.07
N GLN A 49 53.33 65.21 -22.02
CA GLN A 49 53.24 64.67 -20.67
C GLN A 49 51.79 64.71 -20.16
N ARG A 50 51.08 65.84 -20.31
CA ARG A 50 49.67 65.95 -19.90
C ARG A 50 48.76 64.98 -20.66
N GLN A 51 49.01 64.78 -21.96
CA GLN A 51 48.28 63.80 -22.75
C GLN A 51 48.56 62.36 -22.25
N ALA A 52 49.81 62.03 -21.95
CA ALA A 52 50.19 60.73 -21.41
C ALA A 52 49.59 60.47 -20.02
N GLU A 53 49.60 61.46 -19.12
CA GLU A 53 48.96 61.38 -17.80
C GLU A 53 47.44 61.19 -17.90
N THR A 54 46.79 61.89 -18.84
CA THR A 54 45.35 61.73 -19.10
C THR A 54 45.04 60.33 -19.66
N ALA A 55 45.86 59.84 -20.60
CA ALA A 55 45.70 58.50 -21.15
C ALA A 55 45.93 57.41 -20.09
N GLN A 56 46.93 57.57 -19.22
CA GLN A 56 47.16 56.65 -18.11
C GLN A 56 45.96 56.63 -17.16
N ARG A 57 45.45 57.80 -16.78
CA ARG A 57 44.28 57.88 -15.91
C ARG A 57 43.05 57.21 -16.51
N ASN A 58 42.76 57.47 -17.78
CA ASN A 58 41.64 56.83 -18.48
C ASN A 58 41.82 55.31 -18.54
N ALA A 59 43.04 54.83 -18.79
CA ALA A 59 43.34 53.40 -18.80
C ALA A 59 43.21 52.75 -17.40
N GLU A 60 43.57 53.46 -16.33
CA GLU A 60 43.37 53.02 -14.95
C GLU A 60 41.86 52.93 -14.61
N GLU A 61 41.07 53.94 -14.97
CA GLU A 61 39.61 53.96 -14.78
C GLU A 61 38.91 52.84 -15.59
N GLU A 62 39.33 52.59 -16.84
CA GLU A 62 38.84 51.46 -17.64
C GLU A 62 39.22 50.11 -17.02
N ALA A 63 40.46 49.96 -16.55
CA ALA A 63 40.93 48.73 -15.91
C ALA A 63 40.18 48.44 -14.60
N GLU A 64 39.85 49.46 -13.82
CA GLU A 64 39.03 49.33 -12.62
C GLU A 64 37.60 48.91 -12.96
N THR A 65 37.00 49.54 -13.98
CA THR A 65 35.66 49.19 -14.47
C THR A 65 35.61 47.73 -14.96
N LEU A 66 36.57 47.31 -15.78
CA LEU A 66 36.70 45.94 -16.26
C LEU A 66 36.87 44.91 -15.14
N ARG A 67 37.60 45.25 -14.07
CA ARG A 67 37.72 44.39 -12.88
C ARG A 67 36.39 44.26 -12.14
N GLY A 68 35.62 45.34 -12.04
CA GLY A 68 34.26 45.32 -11.51
C GLY A 68 33.36 44.40 -12.33
N ASP A 69 33.30 44.61 -13.63
CA ASP A 69 32.48 43.82 -14.55
C ASP A 69 32.85 42.33 -14.53
N LEU A 70 34.15 42.00 -14.46
CA LEU A 70 34.62 40.62 -14.36
C LEU A 70 34.16 39.97 -13.05
N THR A 71 34.21 40.71 -11.94
CA THR A 71 33.74 40.23 -10.64
C THR A 71 32.24 39.95 -10.69
N ASP A 72 31.45 40.90 -11.20
CA ASP A 72 29.99 40.74 -11.37
C ASP A 72 29.62 39.57 -12.30
N ALA A 73 30.34 39.43 -13.41
CA ALA A 73 30.15 38.32 -14.34
C ALA A 73 30.48 36.97 -13.69
N ASN A 74 31.54 36.91 -12.89
CA ASN A 74 31.93 35.70 -12.18
C ASN A 74 30.91 35.31 -11.10
N ASP A 75 30.36 36.28 -10.37
CA ASP A 75 29.31 36.06 -9.38
C ASP A 75 28.01 35.60 -10.04
N LYS A 76 27.62 36.20 -11.17
CA LYS A 76 26.47 35.74 -11.97
C LYS A 76 26.68 34.32 -12.50
N LEU A 77 27.88 34.00 -13.00
CA LEU A 77 28.21 32.67 -13.50
C LEU A 77 28.11 31.62 -12.38
N LYS A 78 28.66 31.93 -11.19
CA LYS A 78 28.58 31.08 -10.01
C LYS A 78 27.12 30.85 -9.59
N GLY A 79 26.31 31.91 -9.56
CA GLY A 79 24.87 31.81 -9.28
C GLY A 79 24.13 30.95 -10.30
N ALA A 80 24.41 31.12 -11.59
CA ALA A 80 23.82 30.32 -12.66
C ALA A 80 24.23 28.84 -12.57
N MET A 81 25.49 28.54 -12.24
CA MET A 81 25.97 27.16 -12.02
C MET A 81 25.27 26.51 -10.82
N GLN A 82 25.14 27.22 -9.70
CA GLN A 82 24.42 26.73 -8.51
C GLN A 82 22.95 26.45 -8.82
N PHE A 83 22.29 27.37 -9.53
CA PHE A 83 20.91 27.18 -9.96
C PHE A 83 20.77 25.97 -10.89
N GLY A 84 21.66 25.83 -11.88
CA GLY A 84 21.67 24.67 -12.77
C GLY A 84 21.88 23.34 -12.03
N ALA A 85 22.79 23.30 -11.06
CA ALA A 85 23.01 22.13 -10.21
C ALA A 85 21.76 21.78 -9.39
N MET A 86 21.08 22.78 -8.82
CA MET A 86 19.85 22.59 -8.05
C MET A 86 18.68 22.11 -8.94
N GLN A 87 18.53 22.65 -10.15
CA GLN A 87 17.52 22.18 -11.10
C GLN A 87 17.80 20.73 -11.53
N LYS A 88 19.06 20.37 -11.74
CA LYS A 88 19.45 18.99 -12.05
C LYS A 88 19.12 18.04 -10.89
N ALA A 89 19.50 18.40 -9.66
CA ALA A 89 19.18 17.59 -8.48
C ALA A 89 17.68 17.38 -8.32
N ARG A 90 16.87 18.43 -8.53
CA ARG A 90 15.41 18.33 -8.52
C ARG A 90 14.87 17.46 -9.66
N GLY A 91 15.48 17.53 -10.84
CA GLY A 91 15.13 16.66 -11.97
C GLY A 91 15.39 15.19 -11.67
N ASP A 92 16.56 14.88 -11.11
CA ASP A 92 16.94 13.51 -10.71
C ASP A 92 16.01 12.98 -9.59
N GLU A 93 15.64 13.82 -8.63
CA GLU A 93 14.68 13.50 -7.57
C GLU A 93 13.29 13.19 -8.13
N LEU A 94 12.76 14.07 -9.00
CA LEU A 94 11.46 13.87 -9.65
C LEU A 94 11.43 12.61 -10.53
N ASP A 95 12.53 12.28 -11.22
CA ASP A 95 12.61 11.06 -12.03
C ASP A 95 12.59 9.79 -11.14
N SER A 96 13.26 9.84 -9.99
CA SER A 96 13.21 8.78 -8.97
C SER A 96 11.79 8.63 -8.39
N GLU A 97 11.14 9.71 -7.98
CA GLU A 97 9.76 9.70 -7.47
C GLU A 97 8.77 9.18 -8.51
N LEU A 98 8.91 9.62 -9.77
CA LEU A 98 8.06 9.17 -10.87
C LEU A 98 8.22 7.66 -11.11
N THR A 99 9.46 7.17 -11.04
CA THR A 99 9.75 5.74 -11.19
C THR A 99 9.15 4.93 -10.04
N SER A 100 9.30 5.38 -8.79
CA SER A 100 8.68 4.74 -7.61
C SER A 100 7.16 4.71 -7.74
N THR A 101 6.54 5.87 -8.01
CA THR A 101 5.08 6.01 -8.12
C THR A 101 4.52 5.15 -9.25
N LYS A 102 5.23 5.04 -10.38
CA LYS A 102 4.84 4.12 -11.47
C LYS A 102 4.89 2.66 -11.04
N SER A 103 5.92 2.27 -10.28
CA SER A 103 6.03 0.91 -9.74
C SER A 103 4.86 0.59 -8.80
N GLU A 104 4.58 1.48 -7.86
CA GLU A 104 3.46 1.37 -6.91
C GLU A 104 2.11 1.30 -7.63
N LEU A 105 1.91 2.13 -8.67
CA LEU A 105 0.70 2.09 -9.48
C LEU A 105 0.52 0.73 -10.18
N ILE A 106 1.60 0.18 -10.75
CA ILE A 106 1.57 -1.12 -11.43
C ILE A 106 1.27 -2.24 -10.41
N GLU A 107 1.84 -2.17 -9.21
CA GLU A 107 1.57 -3.13 -8.15
C GLU A 107 0.11 -3.06 -7.67
N ALA A 108 -0.39 -1.86 -7.36
CA ALA A 108 -1.79 -1.65 -7.01
C ALA A 108 -2.75 -2.12 -8.11
N GLN A 109 -2.41 -1.90 -9.38
CA GLN A 109 -3.18 -2.42 -10.51
C GLN A 109 -3.17 -3.94 -10.56
N ARG A 110 -2.02 -4.60 -10.34
CA ARG A 110 -1.94 -6.06 -10.27
C ARG A 110 -2.80 -6.62 -9.13
N ASP A 111 -2.75 -5.99 -7.96
CA ASP A 111 -3.57 -6.40 -6.82
C ASP A 111 -5.06 -6.30 -7.15
N ILE A 112 -5.51 -5.16 -7.69
CA ILE A 112 -6.90 -4.98 -8.12
C ILE A 112 -7.29 -6.04 -9.16
N GLN A 113 -6.43 -6.34 -10.13
CA GLN A 113 -6.71 -7.38 -11.13
C GLN A 113 -6.75 -8.78 -10.51
N ALA A 114 -5.96 -9.07 -9.48
CA ALA A 114 -6.03 -10.32 -8.75
C ALA A 114 -7.39 -10.46 -8.02
N TRP A 115 -7.86 -9.42 -7.34
CA TRP A 115 -9.18 -9.40 -6.71
C TRP A 115 -10.31 -9.56 -7.74
N VAL A 116 -10.23 -8.84 -8.85
CA VAL A 116 -11.21 -8.95 -9.95
C VAL A 116 -11.18 -10.33 -10.59
N GLY A 117 -10.01 -10.95 -10.78
CA GLY A 117 -9.87 -12.32 -11.30
C GLY A 117 -10.48 -13.37 -10.38
N LEU A 118 -10.51 -13.11 -9.07
CA LEU A 118 -11.24 -13.90 -8.07
C LEU A 118 -12.75 -13.58 -8.02
N GLY A 119 -13.24 -12.65 -8.85
CA GLY A 119 -14.63 -12.18 -8.84
C GLY A 119 -14.96 -11.24 -7.67
N VAL A 120 -13.96 -10.84 -6.87
CA VAL A 120 -14.13 -9.98 -5.70
C VAL A 120 -14.12 -8.52 -6.16
N THR A 121 -15.28 -8.05 -6.60
CA THR A 121 -15.48 -6.63 -6.93
C THR A 121 -15.96 -5.85 -5.71
N PRO A 122 -15.82 -4.51 -5.68
CA PRO A 122 -16.41 -3.69 -4.61
C PRO A 122 -17.90 -3.94 -4.42
N GLN A 123 -18.66 -4.12 -5.52
CA GLN A 123 -20.08 -4.43 -5.45
C GLN A 123 -20.33 -5.82 -4.83
N PHE A 124 -19.51 -6.81 -5.18
CA PHE A 124 -19.58 -8.13 -4.57
C PHE A 124 -19.32 -8.06 -3.06
N VAL A 125 -18.32 -7.30 -2.61
CA VAL A 125 -18.03 -7.11 -1.18
C VAL A 125 -19.22 -6.47 -0.44
N ILE A 126 -19.86 -5.46 -1.03
CA ILE A 126 -21.07 -4.84 -0.47
C ILE A 126 -22.20 -5.86 -0.35
N THR A 127 -22.50 -6.59 -1.44
CA THR A 127 -23.55 -7.62 -1.42
C THR A 127 -23.26 -8.73 -0.41
N MET A 128 -22.00 -9.16 -0.28
CA MET A 128 -21.63 -10.17 0.71
C MET A 128 -21.76 -9.66 2.14
N LYS A 129 -21.44 -8.38 2.39
CA LYS A 129 -21.66 -7.75 3.69
C LYS A 129 -23.15 -7.73 4.05
N ASP A 130 -24.00 -7.34 3.11
CA ASP A 130 -25.45 -7.29 3.35
C ASP A 130 -26.01 -8.70 3.63
N ARG A 131 -25.64 -9.69 2.80
CA ARG A 131 -26.02 -11.10 3.03
C ARG A 131 -25.55 -11.65 4.37
N LEU A 132 -24.37 -11.25 4.84
CA LEU A 132 -23.87 -11.65 6.16
C LEU A 132 -24.71 -11.05 7.29
N ASN A 133 -25.19 -9.82 7.13
CA ASN A 133 -26.10 -9.22 8.11
C ASN A 133 -27.46 -9.92 8.08
N ASP A 134 -28.04 -10.14 6.90
CA ASP A 134 -29.31 -10.86 6.75
C ASP A 134 -29.23 -12.26 7.37
N ALA A 135 -28.16 -13.01 7.09
CA ALA A 135 -27.94 -14.33 7.66
C ALA A 135 -27.82 -14.31 9.20
N HIS A 136 -27.19 -13.27 9.78
CA HIS A 136 -27.15 -13.12 11.23
C HIS A 136 -28.54 -12.86 11.83
N GLU A 137 -29.35 -12.02 11.18
CA GLU A 137 -30.73 -11.76 11.61
C GLU A 137 -31.59 -13.02 11.51
N GLU A 138 -31.48 -13.79 10.42
CA GLU A 138 -32.16 -15.07 10.25
C GLU A 138 -31.74 -16.10 11.32
N ILE A 139 -30.44 -16.23 11.61
CA ILE A 139 -29.94 -17.12 12.66
C ILE A 139 -30.51 -16.72 14.02
N ALA A 140 -30.58 -15.43 14.33
CA ALA A 140 -31.14 -14.95 15.58
C ALA A 140 -32.64 -15.30 15.70
N ALA A 141 -33.41 -15.11 14.61
CA ALA A 141 -34.83 -15.46 14.55
C ALA A 141 -35.05 -16.97 14.73
N ILE A 142 -34.33 -17.81 13.97
CA ILE A 142 -34.42 -19.28 14.05
C ILE A 142 -34.03 -19.77 15.45
N SER A 143 -32.99 -19.19 16.05
CA SER A 143 -32.58 -19.56 17.41
C SER A 143 -33.68 -19.25 18.43
N SER A 144 -34.34 -18.10 18.31
CA SER A 144 -35.48 -17.75 19.18
C SER A 144 -36.66 -18.69 18.98
N GLU A 145 -37.00 -19.02 17.74
CA GLU A 145 -38.08 -19.96 17.41
C GLU A 145 -37.78 -21.36 17.96
N LYS A 146 -36.54 -21.85 17.81
CA LYS A 146 -36.11 -23.13 18.37
C LYS A 146 -36.31 -23.20 19.89
N GLU A 147 -36.00 -22.12 20.63
CA GLU A 147 -36.25 -22.07 22.08
C GLU A 147 -37.74 -22.13 22.43
N VAL A 148 -38.60 -21.53 21.62
CA VAL A 148 -40.06 -21.64 21.79
C VAL A 148 -40.52 -23.08 21.53
N LEU A 149 -40.07 -23.69 20.44
CA LEU A 149 -40.44 -25.07 20.07
C LEU A 149 -39.96 -26.09 21.11
N ILE A 150 -38.75 -25.93 21.66
CA ILE A 150 -38.26 -26.80 22.75
C ILE A 150 -39.19 -26.71 23.97
N ARG A 151 -39.59 -25.49 24.37
CA ARG A 151 -40.53 -25.31 25.49
C ARG A 151 -41.89 -25.96 25.22
N GLN A 152 -42.41 -25.84 24.00
CA GLN A 152 -43.66 -26.49 23.60
C GLN A 152 -43.53 -28.03 23.60
N LEU A 153 -42.41 -28.56 23.11
CA LEU A 153 -42.14 -29.99 23.12
C LEU A 153 -42.09 -30.54 24.55
N ASP A 154 -41.43 -29.83 25.46
CA ASP A 154 -41.36 -30.22 26.88
C ASP A 154 -42.74 -30.19 27.54
N GLN A 155 -43.56 -29.19 27.21
CA GLN A 155 -44.95 -29.12 27.67
C GLN A 155 -45.78 -30.32 27.17
N ILE A 156 -45.70 -30.65 25.88
CA ILE A 156 -46.41 -31.79 25.30
C ILE A 156 -45.95 -33.10 25.93
N LYS A 157 -44.63 -33.29 26.12
CA LYS A 157 -44.09 -34.48 26.80
C LYS A 157 -44.61 -34.60 28.23
N TYR A 158 -44.68 -33.48 28.96
CA TYR A 158 -45.24 -33.44 30.31
C TYR A 158 -46.74 -33.75 30.32
N GLU A 159 -47.52 -33.22 29.38
CA GLU A 159 -48.94 -33.54 29.27
C GLU A 159 -49.16 -35.01 28.90
N LEU A 160 -48.38 -35.55 27.95
CA LEU A 160 -48.45 -36.94 27.53
C LEU A 160 -48.12 -37.91 28.67
N SER A 161 -47.13 -37.58 29.52
CA SER A 161 -46.76 -38.44 30.66
C SER A 161 -47.87 -38.56 31.72
N ARG A 162 -48.85 -37.65 31.73
CA ARG A 162 -50.04 -37.77 32.58
C ARG A 162 -51.04 -38.82 32.06
N PHE A 163 -51.03 -39.10 30.77
CA PHE A 163 -51.92 -40.07 30.12
C PHE A 163 -51.25 -41.42 29.90
N VAL A 164 -49.95 -41.42 29.64
CA VAL A 164 -49.13 -42.62 29.46
C VAL A 164 -48.39 -42.90 30.75
N GLY A 165 -48.99 -43.73 31.62
CA GLY A 165 -48.31 -44.23 32.82
C GLY A 165 -47.05 -45.03 32.46
N PRO A 166 -46.11 -45.22 33.40
CA PRO A 166 -44.79 -45.84 33.13
C PRO A 166 -44.85 -47.27 32.56
N ASN A 167 -46.00 -47.94 32.65
CA ASN A 167 -46.22 -49.33 32.20
C ASN A 167 -47.46 -49.47 31.30
N GLN A 168 -47.78 -48.47 30.47
CA GLN A 168 -48.89 -48.65 29.53
C GLN A 168 -48.51 -49.67 28.47
N LYS A 169 -49.20 -50.82 28.49
CA LYS A 169 -49.06 -51.84 27.44
C LYS A 169 -49.44 -51.23 26.09
N VAL A 170 -48.52 -51.30 25.14
CA VAL A 170 -48.78 -50.87 23.76
C VAL A 170 -49.82 -51.81 23.16
N VAL A 171 -50.97 -51.24 22.80
CA VAL A 171 -52.05 -51.98 22.14
C VAL A 171 -51.71 -52.05 20.65
N MET A 172 -51.53 -53.26 20.14
CA MET A 172 -51.30 -53.54 18.72
C MET A 172 -52.61 -53.99 18.07
N ARG A 173 -52.63 -54.14 16.74
CA ARG A 173 -53.82 -54.63 16.02
C ARG A 173 -54.00 -56.11 16.34
N ASP A 174 -55.21 -56.53 16.73
CA ASP A 174 -55.51 -57.96 16.93
C ASP A 174 -55.26 -58.78 15.66
N GLY A 175 -54.85 -60.05 15.83
CA GLY A 175 -54.63 -60.98 14.71
C GLY A 175 -53.27 -60.83 14.01
N ILE A 176 -52.27 -60.29 14.71
CA ILE A 176 -50.87 -60.39 14.25
C ILE A 176 -50.44 -61.84 14.43
N GLU A 177 -50.10 -62.49 13.33
CA GLU A 177 -49.56 -63.85 13.31
C GLU A 177 -48.24 -63.86 12.53
N GLY A 178 -47.20 -64.44 13.14
CA GLY A 178 -45.87 -64.50 12.57
C GLY A 178 -45.10 -65.73 13.04
N SER A 179 -43.81 -65.76 12.73
CA SER A 179 -42.89 -66.81 13.09
C SER A 179 -41.50 -66.25 13.36
N ILE A 180 -40.76 -66.96 14.20
CA ILE A 180 -39.40 -66.58 14.57
C ILE A 180 -38.43 -66.99 13.46
N LEU A 181 -37.74 -66.00 12.91
CA LEU A 181 -36.73 -66.15 11.85
C LEU A 181 -35.36 -66.55 12.40
N SER A 182 -34.97 -65.96 13.53
CA SER A 182 -33.70 -66.24 14.20
C SER A 182 -33.80 -66.03 15.71
N VAL A 183 -33.01 -66.77 16.47
CA VAL A 183 -32.91 -66.68 17.92
C VAL A 183 -31.45 -66.46 18.28
N ASP A 184 -31.16 -65.43 19.06
CA ASP A 184 -29.87 -65.23 19.71
C ASP A 184 -30.04 -65.48 21.21
N THR A 185 -29.59 -66.65 21.65
CA THR A 185 -29.75 -67.09 23.04
C THR A 185 -28.76 -66.38 23.99
N ASP A 186 -27.61 -65.93 23.49
CA ASP A 186 -26.58 -65.29 24.30
C ASP A 186 -27.01 -63.88 24.72
N TRP A 187 -27.73 -63.19 23.82
CA TRP A 187 -28.25 -61.84 24.05
C TRP A 187 -29.74 -61.81 24.42
N GLY A 188 -30.46 -62.92 24.24
CA GLY A 188 -31.86 -63.07 24.64
C GLY A 188 -32.83 -62.30 23.76
N PHE A 189 -32.54 -62.17 22.45
CA PHE A 189 -33.45 -61.56 21.49
C PHE A 189 -33.80 -62.50 20.33
N VAL A 190 -34.93 -62.23 19.69
CA VAL A 190 -35.43 -62.96 18.53
C VAL A 190 -35.79 -61.98 17.41
N VAL A 191 -35.70 -62.46 16.17
CA VAL A 191 -36.19 -61.74 14.99
C VAL A 191 -37.46 -62.42 14.51
N ILE A 192 -38.49 -61.63 14.23
CA ILE A 192 -39.84 -62.10 13.88
C ILE A 192 -40.19 -61.56 12.50
N ASN A 193 -40.83 -62.37 11.67
CA ASN A 193 -41.23 -62.00 10.29
C ASN A 193 -42.48 -61.11 10.20
N VAL A 194 -42.76 -60.31 11.22
CA VAL A 194 -43.84 -59.32 11.22
C VAL A 194 -43.27 -57.96 11.60
N GLY A 195 -43.67 -56.93 10.86
CA GLY A 195 -43.15 -55.57 10.99
C GLY A 195 -44.24 -54.50 11.11
N GLU A 196 -43.88 -53.26 10.83
CA GLU A 196 -44.78 -52.11 10.97
C GLU A 196 -46.06 -52.25 10.13
N GLN A 197 -45.92 -52.80 8.91
CA GLN A 197 -47.02 -53.03 7.97
C GLN A 197 -48.07 -54.02 8.49
N ASP A 198 -47.63 -54.95 9.35
CA ASP A 198 -48.47 -55.99 9.94
C ASP A 198 -49.18 -55.49 11.21
N GLY A 199 -48.81 -54.29 11.68
CA GLY A 199 -49.38 -53.65 12.87
C GLY A 199 -48.52 -53.78 14.12
N VAL A 200 -47.30 -54.28 14.00
CA VAL A 200 -46.33 -54.38 15.12
C VAL A 200 -45.87 -52.98 15.52
N ARG A 201 -45.68 -52.76 16.82
CA ARG A 201 -45.22 -51.48 17.40
C ARG A 201 -44.15 -51.72 18.44
N GLU A 202 -43.21 -50.79 18.57
CA GLU A 202 -42.19 -50.81 19.63
C GLU A 202 -42.84 -50.89 21.02
N ASN A 203 -42.22 -51.63 21.93
CA ASN A 203 -42.72 -51.97 23.26
C ASN A 203 -44.00 -52.83 23.30
N GLY A 204 -44.50 -53.30 22.16
CA GLY A 204 -45.57 -54.31 22.09
C GLY A 204 -45.13 -55.65 22.66
N GLU A 205 -46.03 -56.36 23.35
CA GLU A 205 -45.78 -57.72 23.85
C GLU A 205 -46.41 -58.74 22.89
N LEU A 206 -45.67 -59.76 22.46
CA LEU A 206 -46.17 -60.88 21.65
C LEU A 206 -46.01 -62.21 22.40
N MET A 207 -46.95 -63.14 22.18
CA MET A 207 -46.90 -64.49 22.71
C MET A 207 -46.22 -65.42 21.71
N VAL A 208 -45.31 -66.27 22.20
CA VAL A 208 -44.62 -67.27 21.38
C VAL A 208 -45.21 -68.64 21.67
N SER A 209 -45.57 -69.40 20.63
CA SER A 209 -46.17 -70.72 20.76
C SER A 209 -45.53 -71.76 19.83
N ARG A 210 -45.56 -73.03 20.25
CA ARG A 210 -45.07 -74.17 19.46
C ARG A 210 -46.11 -75.27 19.51
N GLY A 211 -46.73 -75.58 18.37
CA GLY A 211 -47.79 -76.58 18.28
C GLY A 211 -49.00 -76.25 19.17
N GLY A 212 -49.39 -74.98 19.23
CA GLY A 212 -50.52 -74.50 20.03
C GLY A 212 -50.27 -74.42 21.55
N LYS A 213 -49.03 -74.65 22.01
CA LYS A 213 -48.65 -74.49 23.41
C LYS A 213 -47.79 -73.24 23.59
N LEU A 214 -48.06 -72.47 24.65
CA LEU A 214 -47.29 -71.28 24.99
C LEU A 214 -45.84 -71.67 25.36
N VAL A 215 -44.87 -71.05 24.68
CA VAL A 215 -43.43 -71.22 24.90
C VAL A 215 -42.88 -70.04 25.69
N GLY A 216 -43.35 -68.82 25.41
CA GLY A 216 -42.87 -67.63 26.10
C GLY A 216 -43.60 -66.35 25.69
N LYS A 217 -43.09 -65.22 26.19
CA LYS A 217 -43.46 -63.88 25.71
C LYS A 217 -42.22 -63.12 25.30
N VAL A 218 -42.39 -62.24 24.32
CA VAL A 218 -41.34 -61.36 23.83
C VAL A 218 -41.86 -59.92 23.78
N GLN A 219 -40.98 -58.95 24.00
CA GLN A 219 -41.31 -57.53 23.89
C GLN A 219 -40.53 -56.91 22.74
N ILE A 220 -41.22 -56.25 21.82
CA ILE A 220 -40.62 -55.60 20.65
C ILE A 220 -39.68 -54.48 21.10
N SER A 221 -38.43 -54.55 20.66
CA SER A 221 -37.41 -53.52 20.91
C SER A 221 -37.23 -52.58 19.72
N SER A 222 -37.39 -53.07 18.50
CA SER A 222 -37.32 -52.29 17.27
C SER A 222 -38.18 -52.91 16.18
N VAL A 223 -38.73 -52.08 15.30
CA VAL A 223 -39.61 -52.48 14.21
C VAL A 223 -39.04 -51.98 12.88
N GLU A 224 -38.92 -52.88 11.92
CA GLU A 224 -38.69 -52.55 10.51
C GLU A 224 -40.01 -52.73 9.72
N ASN A 225 -40.01 -52.40 8.43
CA ASN A 225 -41.21 -52.50 7.60
C ASN A 225 -41.81 -53.92 7.57
N ASP A 226 -40.98 -54.95 7.44
CA ASP A 226 -41.37 -56.35 7.22
C ASP A 226 -40.90 -57.33 8.31
N ARG A 227 -40.20 -56.83 9.33
CA ARG A 227 -39.69 -57.64 10.46
C ARG A 227 -39.60 -56.82 11.74
N SER A 228 -39.41 -57.51 12.84
CA SER A 228 -39.18 -56.87 14.14
C SER A 228 -38.16 -57.64 14.97
N VAL A 229 -37.49 -56.93 15.86
CA VAL A 229 -36.59 -57.50 16.87
C VAL A 229 -37.31 -57.42 18.21
N ALA A 230 -37.29 -58.52 18.96
CA ALA A 230 -37.96 -58.61 20.24
C ALA A 230 -37.06 -59.25 21.29
N ASN A 231 -37.07 -58.70 22.49
CA ASN A 231 -36.38 -59.26 23.65
C ASN A 231 -37.25 -60.34 24.31
N VAL A 232 -36.65 -61.47 24.66
CA VAL A 232 -37.32 -62.54 25.38
C VAL A 232 -37.59 -62.12 26.82
N MET A 233 -38.83 -62.29 27.29
CA MET A 233 -39.20 -61.98 28.67
C MET A 233 -38.92 -63.20 29.57
N PRO A 234 -37.85 -63.20 30.39
CA PRO A 234 -37.39 -64.42 31.07
C PRO A 234 -38.42 -64.98 32.06
N GLY A 235 -39.21 -64.11 32.71
CA GLY A 235 -40.25 -64.50 33.65
C GLY A 235 -41.47 -65.19 33.01
N TRP A 236 -41.54 -65.25 31.67
CA TRP A 236 -42.63 -65.89 30.93
C TRP A 236 -42.18 -67.12 30.12
N LEU A 237 -40.89 -67.47 30.17
CA LEU A 237 -40.32 -68.57 29.39
C LEU A 237 -40.69 -69.92 30.02
N GLN A 238 -41.42 -70.76 29.26
CA GLN A 238 -41.81 -72.12 29.66
C GLN A 238 -40.97 -73.19 28.97
N ALA A 239 -40.39 -72.87 27.81
CA ALA A 239 -39.44 -73.72 27.08
C ALA A 239 -38.55 -72.84 26.19
N ASP A 240 -37.43 -73.37 25.71
CA ASP A 240 -36.53 -72.64 24.81
C ASP A 240 -37.24 -72.28 23.51
N ILE A 241 -37.18 -70.99 23.18
CA ILE A 241 -37.67 -70.43 21.92
C ILE A 241 -36.76 -70.86 20.78
N LYS A 242 -37.34 -71.27 19.65
CA LYS A 242 -36.62 -71.75 18.47
C LYS A 242 -37.13 -71.09 17.20
N VAL A 243 -36.29 -71.14 16.17
CA VAL A 243 -36.67 -70.76 14.81
C VAL A 243 -37.87 -71.59 14.37
N GLY A 244 -38.87 -70.92 13.80
CA GLY A 244 -40.14 -71.50 13.37
C GLY A 244 -41.22 -71.58 14.45
N ASP A 245 -40.95 -71.15 15.69
CA ASP A 245 -42.03 -70.94 16.67
C ASP A 245 -42.96 -69.81 16.19
N GLU A 246 -44.25 -69.98 16.44
CA GLU A 246 -45.30 -69.05 16.02
C GLU A 246 -45.40 -67.89 17.01
N VAL A 247 -45.68 -66.69 16.50
CA VAL A 247 -45.82 -65.47 17.29
C VAL A 247 -47.20 -64.88 17.07
N LEU A 248 -47.88 -64.52 18.16
CA LEU A 248 -49.28 -64.11 18.17
C LEU A 248 -49.47 -62.86 19.07
N TYR A 249 -50.34 -61.95 18.64
CA TYR A 249 -50.85 -60.84 19.47
C TYR A 249 -52.33 -61.05 19.82
#